data_AF-A0A348NMV5-F1
#
_entry.id   AF-A0A348NMV5-F1
#
_cell.length_a   1.000
_cell.length_b   1.000
_cell.length_c   1.000
_cell.angle_alpha   90.00
_cell.angle_beta   90.00
_cell.angle_gamma   90.00
#
_symmetry.space_group_name_H-M   'P 1'
#
loop_
_entity.id
_entity.type
_entity.pdbx_description
1 polymer ?
#
loop_
_entity_poly.entity_id
_entity_poly.type
_entity_poly.pdbx_seq_one_letter_code
_entity_poly.pdbx_strand_id
1 'polypeptide(L)'
;KSLELDTTIKARSALLSINGGVPADTDIRSPKVNANVSKFAAIESVREFLFNYQRSQAQVARDRAEFSGLIMEGRDIGSVIFPSADFRFFLFADEATRAARRAKDGQTDSIVERDKRDIQRKAAPLVCPAGAIRIDTGPLPLEGVVEHICAIITARKI
;
A
#
# COMPACT_ATOMS: atom_id res chain seq x y z
N LYS A 1 -25.46 -11.00 -2.03
CA LYS A 1 -24.58 -11.68 -1.06
C LYS A 1 -23.74 -10.61 -0.38
N SER A 2 -23.73 -10.56 0.95
CA SER A 2 -22.79 -9.72 1.70
C SER A 2 -21.37 -10.25 1.50
N LEU A 3 -20.39 -9.34 1.40
CA LEU A 3 -18.98 -9.68 1.46
C LEU A 3 -18.54 -9.55 2.92
N GLU A 4 -17.94 -10.60 3.46
CA GLU A 4 -17.35 -10.58 4.79
C GLU A 4 -15.84 -10.42 4.67
N LEU A 5 -15.30 -9.40 5.34
CA LEU A 5 -13.87 -9.11 5.38
C LEU A 5 -13.35 -9.45 6.78
N ASP A 6 -12.25 -10.20 6.84
CA ASP A 6 -11.57 -10.52 8.09
C ASP A 6 -10.05 -10.54 7.86
N THR A 7 -9.27 -10.73 8.92
CA THR A 7 -7.80 -10.68 8.89
C THR A 7 -7.22 -11.99 9.38
N THR A 8 -6.48 -12.67 8.50
CA THR A 8 -5.65 -13.82 8.86
C THR A 8 -4.21 -13.36 9.10
N ILE A 9 -3.67 -13.64 10.29
CA ILE A 9 -2.26 -13.33 10.59
C ILE A 9 -1.36 -14.51 10.23
N LYS A 10 -0.30 -14.21 9.47
CA LYS A 10 0.76 -15.16 9.16
C LYS A 10 2.11 -14.53 9.48
N ALA A 11 2.78 -15.04 10.50
CA ALA A 11 4.01 -14.45 11.05
C ALA A 11 3.81 -12.96 11.39
N ARG A 12 4.46 -12.05 10.66
CA ARG A 12 4.39 -10.59 10.86
C ARG A 12 3.45 -9.88 9.88
N SER A 13 2.67 -10.64 9.10
CA SER A 13 1.82 -10.10 8.04
C SER A 13 0.34 -10.30 8.34
N ALA A 14 -0.45 -9.26 8.06
CA ALA A 14 -1.90 -9.30 8.05
C ALA A 14 -2.40 -9.56 6.62
N LEU A 15 -3.14 -10.65 6.43
CA LEU A 15 -3.71 -11.05 5.14
C LEU A 15 -5.22 -10.82 5.19
N LEU A 16 -5.76 -10.06 4.23
CA LEU A 16 -7.21 -9.91 4.07
C LEU A 16 -7.81 -11.24 3.63
N SER A 17 -8.77 -11.75 4.40
CA SER A 17 -9.63 -12.84 4.00
C SER A 17 -10.99 -12.30 3.56
N ILE A 18 -11.58 -12.97 2.56
CA ILE A 18 -12.88 -12.63 1.98
C ILE A 18 -13.73 -13.89 2.07
N ASN A 19 -14.86 -13.81 2.78
CA ASN A 19 -15.76 -14.94 3.03
C ASN A 19 -15.02 -16.19 3.55
N GLY A 20 -14.11 -15.99 4.51
CA GLY A 20 -13.32 -17.05 5.16
C GLY A 20 -12.11 -17.56 4.36
N GLY A 21 -11.85 -17.06 3.15
CA GLY A 21 -10.70 -17.46 2.32
C GLY A 21 -9.70 -16.33 2.11
N VAL A 22 -8.40 -16.61 2.22
CA VAL A 22 -7.34 -15.69 1.79
C VAL A 22 -7.08 -15.88 0.30
N PRO A 23 -7.25 -14.86 -0.55
CA PRO A 23 -6.94 -14.96 -1.97
C PRO A 23 -5.48 -15.38 -2.20
N ALA A 24 -5.25 -16.27 -3.18
CA ALA A 24 -3.89 -16.67 -3.52
C ALA A 24 -3.11 -15.50 -4.12
N ASP A 25 -1.82 -15.44 -3.80
CA ASP A 25 -0.91 -14.36 -4.24
C ASP A 25 -0.84 -14.24 -5.78
N THR A 26 -0.90 -15.38 -6.45
CA THR A 26 -0.95 -15.52 -7.91
C THR A 26 -2.22 -14.95 -8.52
N ASP A 27 -3.36 -15.11 -7.84
CA ASP A 27 -4.66 -14.70 -8.37
C ASP A 27 -4.78 -13.18 -8.35
N ILE A 28 -4.39 -12.56 -7.23
CA ILE A 28 -4.43 -11.10 -7.05
C ILE A 28 -3.37 -10.36 -7.87
N ARG A 29 -2.36 -11.06 -8.40
CA ARG A 29 -1.35 -10.53 -9.33
C ARG A 29 -1.57 -10.93 -10.78
N SER A 30 -2.66 -11.65 -11.08
CA SER A 30 -2.94 -12.08 -12.44
C SER A 30 -3.10 -10.90 -13.40
N PRO A 31 -2.78 -11.06 -14.71
CA PRO A 31 -2.97 -10.00 -15.71
C PRO A 31 -4.40 -9.45 -15.73
N LYS A 32 -5.40 -10.31 -15.49
CA LYS A 32 -6.81 -9.93 -15.42
C LYS A 32 -7.08 -8.95 -14.26
N VAL A 33 -6.51 -9.20 -13.08
CA VAL A 33 -6.64 -8.30 -11.94
C VAL A 33 -5.90 -6.99 -12.20
N ASN A 34 -4.64 -7.05 -12.66
CA ASN A 34 -3.84 -5.86 -12.97
C ASN A 34 -4.52 -4.95 -14.01
N ALA A 35 -5.18 -5.52 -15.01
CA ALA A 35 -5.90 -4.76 -16.04
C ALA A 35 -7.17 -4.05 -15.53
N ASN A 36 -7.75 -4.52 -14.42
CA ASN A 36 -9.05 -4.03 -13.93
C ASN A 36 -8.99 -3.31 -12.59
N VAL A 37 -7.94 -3.49 -11.79
CA VAL A 37 -7.87 -2.98 -10.40
C VAL A 37 -8.08 -1.46 -10.32
N SER A 38 -7.51 -0.67 -11.25
CA SER A 38 -7.70 0.79 -11.27
C SER A 38 -9.17 1.20 -11.47
N LYS A 39 -9.95 0.40 -12.23
CA LYS A 39 -11.38 0.70 -12.45
C LYS A 39 -12.17 0.51 -11.16
N PHE A 40 -11.93 -0.58 -10.44
CA PHE A 40 -12.59 -0.85 -9.16
C PHE A 40 -12.12 0.10 -8.05
N ALA A 41 -10.82 0.42 -8.00
CA ALA A 41 -10.24 1.33 -7.02
C ALA A 41 -10.76 2.77 -7.13
N ALA A 42 -11.36 3.14 -8.28
CA ALA A 42 -12.00 4.43 -8.51
C ALA A 42 -13.47 4.49 -8.06
N ILE A 43 -14.09 3.35 -7.71
CA ILE A 43 -15.48 3.29 -7.24
C ILE A 43 -15.53 3.66 -5.77
N GLU A 44 -16.15 4.80 -5.44
CA GLU A 44 -16.21 5.35 -4.09
C GLU A 44 -16.77 4.38 -3.06
N SER A 45 -17.91 3.74 -3.34
CA SER A 45 -18.53 2.77 -2.42
C SER A 45 -17.65 1.56 -2.11
N VAL A 46 -16.81 1.13 -3.06
CA VAL A 46 -15.82 0.06 -2.84
C VAL A 46 -14.73 0.55 -1.88
N ARG A 47 -14.29 1.80 -2.02
CA ARG A 47 -13.28 2.39 -1.12
C ARG A 47 -13.81 2.55 0.29
N GLU A 48 -15.00 3.14 0.44
CA GLU A 48 -15.64 3.34 1.73
C GLU A 48 -15.84 2.02 2.48
N PHE A 49 -16.25 0.98 1.75
CA PHE A 49 -16.38 -0.37 2.30
C PHE A 49 -15.04 -0.91 2.85
N LEU A 50 -13.93 -0.63 2.17
CA LEU A 50 -12.58 -1.07 2.59
C LEU A 50 -11.96 -0.19 3.67
N PHE A 51 -12.36 1.08 3.81
CA PHE A 51 -11.77 2.00 4.79
C PHE A 51 -11.92 1.52 6.23
N ASN A 52 -13.09 0.98 6.58
CA ASN A 52 -13.33 0.45 7.92
C ASN A 52 -12.41 -0.73 8.22
N TYR A 53 -12.24 -1.64 7.26
CA TYR A 53 -11.30 -2.76 7.36
C TYR A 53 -9.84 -2.28 7.50
N GLN A 54 -9.41 -1.32 6.67
CA GLN A 54 -8.04 -0.81 6.71
C GLN A 54 -7.74 -0.10 8.04
N ARG A 55 -8.67 0.70 8.55
CA ARG A 55 -8.53 1.40 9.84
C ARG A 55 -8.53 0.43 11.02
N SER A 56 -9.30 -0.67 10.96
CA SER A 56 -9.33 -1.67 12.03
C SER A 56 -7.99 -2.40 12.20
N GLN A 57 -7.13 -2.43 11.18
CA GLN A 57 -5.80 -3.07 11.26
C GLN A 57 -4.91 -2.46 12.34
N ALA A 58 -5.10 -1.18 12.68
CA ALA A 58 -4.39 -0.58 13.80
C ALA A 58 -4.76 -1.23 15.14
N GLN A 59 -6.02 -1.64 15.31
CA GLN A 59 -6.45 -2.38 16.50
C GLN A 59 -5.92 -3.82 16.48
N VAL A 60 -5.99 -4.49 15.33
CA VAL A 60 -5.40 -5.84 15.15
C VAL A 60 -3.92 -5.85 15.55
N ALA A 61 -3.18 -4.79 15.21
CA ALA A 61 -1.78 -4.66 15.61
C ALA A 61 -1.61 -4.42 17.12
N ARG A 62 -2.47 -3.60 17.74
CA ARG A 62 -2.43 -3.32 19.20
C ARG A 62 -2.81 -4.52 20.07
N ASP A 63 -3.73 -5.35 19.61
CA ASP A 63 -4.21 -6.51 20.36
C ASP A 63 -3.18 -7.65 20.41
N ARG A 64 -2.06 -7.52 19.68
CA ARG A 64 -1.03 -8.53 19.55
C ARG A 64 0.26 -8.08 20.23
N ALA A 65 0.58 -8.72 21.35
CA ALA A 65 1.77 -8.41 22.14
C ALA A 65 3.08 -8.60 21.35
N GLU A 66 3.08 -9.47 20.34
CA GLU A 66 4.23 -9.71 19.47
C GLU A 66 4.53 -8.57 18.48
N PHE A 67 3.61 -7.61 18.30
CA PHE A 67 3.75 -6.51 17.36
C PHE A 67 4.08 -5.20 18.07
N SER A 68 5.05 -4.47 17.52
CA SER A 68 5.45 -3.15 18.01
C SER A 68 4.75 -2.00 17.28
N GLY A 69 3.88 -2.30 16.32
CA GLY A 69 3.20 -1.31 15.49
C GLY A 69 2.70 -1.90 14.18
N LEU A 70 2.20 -1.01 13.30
CA LEU A 70 1.65 -1.35 11.99
C LEU A 70 2.43 -0.62 10.89
N ILE A 71 2.94 -1.36 9.92
CA ILE A 71 3.40 -0.81 8.64
C ILE A 71 2.31 -1.10 7.61
N MET A 72 1.80 -0.06 6.95
CA MET A 72 0.79 -0.19 5.91
C MET A 72 1.24 0.54 4.64
N GLU A 73 1.28 -0.20 3.53
CA GLU A 73 1.60 0.30 2.20
C GLU A 73 0.32 0.55 1.39
N GLY A 74 0.29 1.63 0.62
CA GLY A 74 -0.79 1.91 -0.32
C GLY A 74 -0.68 3.32 -0.89
N ARG A 75 -1.71 3.72 -1.65
CA ARG A 75 -1.72 5.03 -2.36
C ARG A 75 -2.15 6.20 -1.47
N ASP A 76 -3.08 5.96 -0.56
CA ASP A 76 -3.73 7.00 0.24
C ASP A 76 -3.72 6.69 1.75
N ILE A 77 -2.77 5.86 2.18
CA ILE A 77 -2.64 5.47 3.60
C ILE A 77 -2.37 6.70 4.47
N GLY A 78 -1.34 7.47 4.14
CA GLY A 78 -0.96 8.65 4.93
C GLY A 78 -1.82 9.90 4.71
N SER A 79 -2.71 9.90 3.72
CA SER A 79 -3.60 11.04 3.43
C SER A 79 -5.04 10.81 3.87
N VAL A 80 -5.53 9.57 3.85
CA VAL A 80 -6.96 9.23 4.09
C VAL A 80 -7.16 8.21 5.20
N ILE A 81 -6.38 7.12 5.22
CA ILE A 81 -6.57 6.04 6.19
C ILE A 81 -6.03 6.42 7.57
N PHE A 82 -4.76 6.84 7.61
CA PHE A 82 -4.01 7.22 8.80
C PHE A 82 -3.29 8.57 8.58
N PRO A 83 -4.03 9.69 8.49
CA PRO A 83 -3.43 11.02 8.35
C PRO A 83 -2.60 11.44 9.57
N SER A 84 -2.81 10.81 10.72
CA SER A 84 -2.07 11.03 11.96
C SER A 84 -1.02 9.95 12.24
N ALA A 85 -0.64 9.13 11.26
CA ALA A 85 0.42 8.13 11.45
C ALA A 85 1.73 8.81 11.86
N ASP A 86 2.44 8.17 12.81
CA ASP A 86 3.70 8.68 13.38
C ASP A 86 4.76 8.94 12.29
N PHE A 87 4.79 8.05 11.30
CA PHE A 87 5.58 8.20 10.09
C PHE A 87 4.72 8.02 8.85
N ARG A 88 4.90 8.93 7.89
CA ARG A 88 4.34 8.83 6.54
C ARG A 88 5.47 8.97 5.55
N PHE A 89 5.76 7.92 4.80
CA PHE A 89 6.80 7.92 3.77
C PHE A 89 6.14 7.96 2.38
N PHE A 90 6.66 8.81 1.52
CA PHE A 90 6.28 8.89 0.11
C PHE A 90 7.47 8.48 -0.75
N LEU A 91 7.47 7.22 -1.19
CA LEU A 91 8.53 6.66 -2.02
C LEU A 91 8.26 7.00 -3.49
N PHE A 92 9.26 7.54 -4.18
CA PHE A 92 9.17 7.83 -5.61
C PHE A 92 10.44 7.42 -6.35
N ALA A 93 10.34 7.32 -7.67
CA ALA A 93 11.44 7.16 -8.62
C ALA A 93 10.93 7.62 -9.98
N ASP A 94 11.83 7.97 -10.89
CA ASP A 94 11.43 8.32 -12.25
C ASP A 94 10.74 7.16 -12.98
N GLU A 95 10.03 7.49 -14.07
CA GLU A 95 9.26 6.53 -14.85
C GLU A 95 10.14 5.43 -15.45
N ALA A 96 11.31 5.79 -15.98
CA ALA A 96 12.23 4.86 -16.61
C ALA A 96 12.74 3.80 -15.62
N THR A 97 13.11 4.21 -14.41
CA THR A 97 13.55 3.33 -13.33
C THR A 97 12.44 2.37 -12.91
N ARG A 98 11.21 2.87 -12.75
CA ARG A 98 10.07 2.03 -12.36
C ARG A 98 9.69 1.06 -13.47
N ALA A 99 9.70 1.48 -14.72
CA ALA A 99 9.48 0.61 -15.88
C ALA A 99 10.55 -0.49 -15.97
N ALA A 100 11.83 -0.15 -15.78
CA ALA A 100 12.93 -1.13 -15.80
C ALA A 100 12.80 -2.17 -14.69
N ARG A 101 12.49 -1.76 -13.45
CA ARG A 101 12.25 -2.67 -12.31
C ARG A 101 11.08 -3.61 -12.61
N ARG A 102 9.99 -3.07 -13.17
CA ARG A 102 8.79 -3.85 -13.50
C ARG A 102 9.00 -4.87 -14.61
N ALA A 103 9.77 -4.50 -15.63
CA ALA A 103 10.17 -5.42 -16.69
C ALA A 103 11.03 -6.57 -16.14
N LYS A 104 11.93 -6.28 -15.19
CA LYS A 104 12.73 -7.30 -14.48
C LYS A 104 11.85 -8.27 -13.68
N ASP A 105 10.72 -7.80 -13.15
CA ASP A 105 9.73 -8.64 -12.47
C ASP A 105 8.82 -9.45 -13.43
N GLY A 106 9.07 -9.38 -14.75
CA GLY A 106 8.30 -10.10 -15.77
C GLY A 106 6.90 -9.53 -16.01
N GLN A 107 6.65 -8.29 -15.59
CA GLN A 107 5.34 -7.65 -15.67
C GLN A 107 5.27 -6.74 -16.91
N THR A 108 4.17 -6.83 -17.66
CA THR A 108 3.95 -6.10 -18.91
C THR A 108 2.94 -4.96 -18.78
N ASP A 109 2.47 -4.67 -17.57
CA ASP A 109 1.51 -3.59 -17.34
C ASP A 109 2.17 -2.21 -17.51
N SER A 110 1.47 -1.31 -18.21
CA SER A 110 1.92 0.08 -18.34
C SER A 110 1.75 0.82 -17.01
N ILE A 111 2.85 0.94 -16.27
CA ILE A 111 2.95 1.74 -15.03
C ILE A 111 2.47 3.17 -15.26
N VAL A 112 2.83 3.75 -16.41
CA VAL A 112 2.49 5.13 -16.79
C VAL A 112 0.98 5.34 -16.78
N GLU A 113 0.25 4.44 -17.44
CA GLU A 113 -1.21 4.54 -17.53
C GLU A 113 -1.88 4.27 -16.18
N ARG A 114 -1.27 3.42 -15.35
CA ARG A 114 -1.75 3.19 -13.99
C ARG A 114 -1.57 4.42 -13.10
N ASP A 115 -0.39 5.05 -13.14
CA ASP A 115 -0.10 6.21 -12.31
C ASP A 115 -0.94 7.42 -12.70
N LYS A 116 -1.13 7.65 -14.02
CA LYS A 116 -2.03 8.70 -14.50
C LYS A 116 -3.42 8.54 -13.92
N ARG A 117 -3.98 7.32 -13.94
CA ARG A 117 -5.31 7.03 -13.35
C ARG A 117 -5.31 7.22 -11.83
N ASP A 118 -4.26 6.77 -11.15
CA ASP A 118 -4.14 6.89 -9.69
C ASP A 118 -4.02 8.36 -9.24
N ILE A 119 -3.38 9.22 -10.01
CA ILE A 119 -3.25 10.67 -9.74
C ILE A 119 -4.55 11.40 -10.07
N GLN A 120 -5.21 11.05 -11.18
CA GLN A 120 -6.40 11.74 -11.69
C GLN A 120 -7.71 11.32 -11.02
N ARG A 121 -7.72 10.26 -10.21
CA ARG A 121 -8.96 9.78 -9.57
C ARG A 121 -9.55 10.83 -8.63
N LYS A 122 -10.87 11.03 -8.73
CA LYS A 122 -11.60 11.98 -7.86
C LYS A 122 -11.59 11.53 -6.40
N ALA A 123 -11.76 10.22 -6.16
CA ALA A 123 -11.78 9.65 -4.82
C ALA A 123 -10.36 9.28 -4.35
N ALA A 124 -9.88 9.96 -3.30
CA ALA A 124 -8.59 9.72 -2.64
C ALA A 124 -7.38 9.66 -3.60
N PRO A 125 -7.10 10.68 -4.44
CA PRO A 125 -6.00 10.64 -5.42
C PRO A 125 -4.64 10.28 -4.80
N LEU A 126 -3.75 9.70 -5.61
CA LEU A 126 -2.35 9.54 -5.23
C LEU A 126 -1.71 10.92 -5.08
N VAL A 127 -1.53 11.33 -3.82
CA VAL A 127 -0.91 12.59 -3.44
C VAL A 127 0.13 12.33 -2.38
N CYS A 128 1.22 13.10 -2.39
CA CYS A 128 2.16 13.11 -1.27
C CYS A 128 1.43 13.73 -0.06
N PRO A 129 1.19 12.98 1.04
CA PRO A 129 0.49 13.54 2.19
C PRO A 129 1.26 14.71 2.80
N ALA A 130 0.55 15.70 3.34
CA ALA A 130 1.17 16.82 4.04
C ALA A 130 2.03 16.31 5.22
N GLY A 131 3.29 16.73 5.28
CA GLY A 131 4.25 16.27 6.30
C GLY A 131 4.84 14.88 6.05
N ALA A 132 4.57 14.25 4.90
CA ALA A 132 5.22 13.00 4.52
C ALA A 132 6.68 13.22 4.16
N ILE A 133 7.52 12.27 4.57
CA ILE A 133 8.94 12.22 4.22
C ILE A 133 9.07 11.63 2.82
N ARG A 134 9.59 12.42 1.88
CA ARG A 134 9.78 12.00 0.50
C ARG A 134 11.13 11.31 0.35
N ILE A 135 11.15 10.12 -0.24
CA ILE A 135 12.37 9.36 -0.48
C ILE A 135 12.45 9.02 -1.96
N ASP A 136 13.51 9.52 -2.62
CA ASP A 136 13.85 9.09 -3.97
C ASP A 136 14.54 7.73 -3.89
N THR A 137 13.86 6.72 -4.40
CA THR A 137 14.34 5.34 -4.45
C THR A 137 15.06 5.03 -5.76
N GLY A 138 15.08 5.95 -6.72
CA GLY A 138 15.74 5.78 -8.02
C GLY A 138 17.21 5.33 -7.91
N PRO A 139 18.05 6.06 -7.16
CA PRO A 139 19.47 5.74 -7.04
C PRO A 139 19.79 4.64 -6.01
N LEU A 140 18.79 4.16 -5.26
CA LEU A 140 19.01 3.26 -4.12
C LEU A 140 18.66 1.80 -4.46
N PRO A 141 19.47 0.82 -4.03
CA PRO A 141 19.03 -0.57 -3.95
C PRO A 141 18.00 -0.74 -2.82
N LEU A 142 17.34 -1.91 -2.78
CA LEU A 142 16.31 -2.22 -1.78
C LEU A 142 16.83 -2.01 -0.36
N GLU A 143 18.00 -2.58 -0.06
CA GLU A 143 18.65 -2.52 1.24
C GLU A 143 18.92 -1.06 1.64
N GLY A 144 19.39 -0.24 0.70
CA GLY A 144 19.63 1.19 0.92
C GLY A 144 18.35 1.96 1.23
N VAL A 145 17.22 1.63 0.61
CA VAL A 145 15.91 2.22 0.95
C VAL A 145 15.48 1.82 2.36
N VAL A 146 15.63 0.55 2.71
CA VAL A 146 15.28 0.02 4.04
C VAL A 146 16.13 0.69 5.14
N GLU A 147 17.44 0.74 4.95
CA GLU A 147 18.37 1.40 5.88
C GLU A 147 18.01 2.88 6.09
N HIS A 148 17.71 3.59 5.00
CA HIS A 148 17.33 5.00 5.07
C HIS A 148 16.05 5.21 5.90
N ILE A 149 15.02 4.38 5.69
CA ILE A 149 13.77 4.44 6.47
C ILE A 149 14.04 4.11 7.94
N CYS A 150 14.78 3.04 8.22
CA CYS A 150 15.13 2.62 9.57
C CYS A 150 15.91 3.69 10.34
N ALA A 151 16.86 4.38 9.68
CA ALA A 151 17.62 5.47 10.28
C ALA A 151 16.71 6.62 10.72
N ILE A 152 15.73 7.00 9.89
CA ILE A 152 14.78 8.06 10.22
C ILE A 152 13.89 7.67 11.41
N ILE A 153 13.38 6.42 11.42
CA ILE A 153 12.55 5.93 12.51
C ILE A 153 13.33 5.93 13.83
N THR A 154 14.56 5.40 13.80
CA THR A 154 15.42 5.30 14.98
C THR A 154 15.80 6.68 15.54
N ALA A 155 16.05 7.66 14.66
CA ALA A 155 16.41 9.02 15.06
C ALA A 155 15.27 9.76 15.77
N ARG A 156 14.01 9.44 15.48
CA ARG A 156 12.84 10.15 16.03
C ARG A 156 12.26 9.57 17.32
N LYS A 157 12.80 8.43 17.83
CA LYS A 157 12.41 7.73 19.08
C LYS A 157 10.98 8.09 19.54
N ILE A 158 10.00 7.44 18.93
CA ILE A 158 8.58 7.57 19.26
C ILE A 158 8.20 6.46 20.23
#